data_AF-A0A0L6UT93-F1
#
_entry.id   AF-A0A0L6UT93-F1
#
_cell.length_a   1.000
_cell.length_b   1.000
_cell.length_c   1.000
_cell.angle_alpha   90.00
_cell.angle_beta   90.00
_cell.angle_gamma   90.00
#
_symmetry.space_group_name_H-M   'P 1'
#
loop_
_entity.id
_entity.type
_entity.pdbx_description
1 polymer ?
#
loop_
_entity_poly.entity_id
_entity_poly.type
_entity_poly.pdbx_seq_one_letter_code
_entity_poly.pdbx_strand_id
1 'polypeptide(L)'
;MFAHFFLLEESLRLSHAYTLVIVTAIVAVLTALVLSRVSLSWRNAIRLQLYSHHHSPVINTLSKESIRSVLINHCPSLLGPSANFSPTPWLFRPSTRLLATSQRSISLSMRGKCPSNYGGQIALDFTPPNRFTSKNDPTPVLVVLHGLTGGSHESYVRSVLSPLTKDYGWRAVTTNFRGCAGSELTSQKLYNAGATEDIRLIVQYLTTILSPLTPLHAIGFSLGANVLAKYLGEEADRAVIRSAVVVEPWPRTSG
;
A
#
# COMPACT_ATOMS: atom_id res chain seq x y z
N MET A 1 -46.05 61.02 8.99
CA MET A 1 -44.57 60.91 9.01
C MET A 1 -44.10 59.51 9.40
N PHE A 2 -44.67 58.87 10.44
CA PHE A 2 -44.30 57.50 10.84
C PHE A 2 -44.64 56.38 9.84
N ALA A 3 -45.82 56.41 9.20
CA ALA A 3 -46.22 55.37 8.23
C ALA A 3 -45.33 55.33 6.96
N HIS A 4 -44.83 56.50 6.54
CA HIS A 4 -43.98 56.60 5.35
C HIS A 4 -42.55 56.10 5.60
N PHE A 5 -42.07 56.19 6.85
CA PHE A 5 -40.78 55.65 7.27
C PHE A 5 -40.81 54.11 7.34
N PHE A 6 -41.92 53.55 7.83
CA PHE A 6 -42.10 52.10 7.94
C PHE A 6 -42.14 51.40 6.57
N LEU A 7 -42.85 51.97 5.60
CA LEU A 7 -42.91 51.44 4.23
C LEU A 7 -41.55 51.50 3.51
N LEU A 8 -40.75 52.54 3.79
CA LEU A 8 -39.39 52.65 3.27
C LEU A 8 -38.48 51.55 3.84
N GLU A 9 -38.53 51.32 5.16
CA GLU A 9 -37.74 50.29 5.83
C GLU A 9 -38.12 48.87 5.36
N GLU A 10 -39.40 48.60 5.13
CA GLU A 10 -39.90 47.33 4.63
C GLU A 10 -39.47 47.08 3.16
N SER A 11 -39.52 48.11 2.30
CA SER A 11 -39.03 48.00 0.91
C SER A 11 -37.51 47.76 0.83
N LEU A 12 -36.73 48.37 1.72
CA LEU A 12 -35.29 48.18 1.85
C LEU A 12 -34.95 46.76 2.31
N ARG A 13 -35.71 46.22 3.28
CA ARG A 13 -35.57 44.82 3.73
C ARG A 13 -35.91 43.82 2.62
N LEU A 14 -36.97 44.05 1.85
CA LEU A 14 -37.30 43.22 0.70
C LEU A 14 -36.17 43.25 -0.35
N SER A 15 -35.66 44.43 -0.69
CA SER A 15 -34.55 44.60 -1.66
C SER A 15 -33.27 43.84 -1.25
N HIS A 16 -32.91 43.88 0.04
CA HIS A 16 -31.78 43.11 0.57
C HIS A 16 -32.03 41.60 0.55
N ALA A 17 -33.26 41.15 0.85
CA ALA A 17 -33.61 39.74 0.75
C ALA A 17 -33.51 39.21 -0.69
N TYR A 18 -34.00 39.97 -1.68
CA TYR A 18 -33.85 39.60 -3.10
C TYR A 18 -32.39 39.55 -3.53
N THR A 19 -31.59 40.52 -3.10
CA THR A 19 -30.15 40.56 -3.41
C THR A 19 -29.43 39.33 -2.82
N LEU A 20 -29.76 38.95 -1.59
CA LEU A 20 -29.18 37.77 -0.94
C LEU A 20 -29.57 36.46 -1.66
N VAL A 21 -30.83 36.33 -2.07
CA VAL A 21 -31.30 35.15 -2.84
C VAL A 21 -30.60 35.05 -4.19
N ILE A 22 -30.42 36.17 -4.89
CA ILE A 22 -29.73 36.20 -6.19
C ILE A 22 -28.25 35.85 -6.02
N VAL A 23 -27.55 36.43 -5.04
CA VAL A 23 -26.13 36.14 -4.78
C VAL A 23 -25.93 34.68 -4.38
N THR A 24 -26.78 34.14 -3.51
CA THR A 24 -26.70 32.72 -3.11
C THR A 24 -26.98 31.77 -4.27
N ALA A 25 -27.94 32.08 -5.15
CA ALA A 25 -28.19 31.30 -6.37
C ALA A 25 -27.00 31.35 -7.34
N ILE A 26 -26.39 32.51 -7.56
CA ILE A 26 -25.21 32.66 -8.41
C ILE A 26 -24.03 31.86 -7.85
N VAL A 27 -23.76 31.98 -6.55
CA VAL A 27 -22.70 31.21 -5.89
C VAL A 27 -22.98 29.71 -6.02
N ALA A 28 -24.20 29.25 -5.79
CA ALA A 28 -24.56 27.83 -5.95
C ALA A 28 -24.32 27.33 -7.38
N VAL A 29 -24.73 28.11 -8.40
CA VAL A 29 -24.52 27.76 -9.82
C VAL A 29 -23.04 27.74 -10.17
N LEU A 30 -22.26 28.75 -9.76
CA LEU A 30 -20.82 28.78 -9.98
C LEU A 30 -20.12 27.61 -9.27
N THR A 31 -20.53 27.28 -8.06
CA THR A 31 -20.00 26.13 -7.31
C THR A 31 -20.32 24.83 -8.04
N ALA A 32 -21.56 24.65 -8.52
CA ALA A 32 -21.96 23.48 -9.30
C ALA A 32 -21.20 23.38 -10.63
N LEU A 33 -20.96 24.50 -11.33
CA LEU A 33 -20.19 24.53 -12.58
C LEU A 33 -18.71 24.20 -12.34
N VAL A 34 -18.10 24.73 -11.29
CA VAL A 34 -16.73 24.38 -10.89
C VAL A 34 -16.65 22.90 -10.51
N LEU A 35 -17.57 22.41 -9.68
CA LEU A 35 -17.63 20.99 -9.31
C LEU A 35 -17.89 20.07 -10.52
N SER A 36 -18.68 20.50 -11.51
CA SER A 36 -18.93 19.73 -12.72
C SER A 36 -17.71 19.68 -13.65
N ARG A 37 -16.98 20.80 -13.81
CA ARG A 37 -15.74 20.88 -14.62
C ARG A 37 -14.60 20.12 -13.97
N VAL A 38 -14.50 20.20 -12.63
CA VAL A 38 -13.65 19.34 -11.81
C VAL A 38 -14.09 17.90 -12.08
N SER A 39 -15.33 17.49 -11.82
CA SER A 39 -15.82 16.12 -12.10
C SER A 39 -15.54 15.60 -13.52
N LEU A 40 -15.68 16.44 -14.56
CA LEU A 40 -15.40 16.11 -15.96
C LEU A 40 -13.90 15.94 -16.25
N SER A 41 -13.03 16.78 -15.69
CA SER A 41 -11.57 16.62 -15.76
C SER A 41 -11.10 15.33 -15.05
N TRP A 42 -11.85 14.88 -14.03
CA TRP A 42 -11.55 13.71 -13.21
C TRP A 42 -12.06 12.39 -13.81
N ARG A 43 -12.80 12.44 -14.93
CA ARG A 43 -13.19 11.25 -15.71
C ARG A 43 -12.08 10.75 -16.63
N ASN A 44 -10.94 11.44 -16.72
CA ASN A 44 -9.75 10.87 -17.31
C ASN A 44 -9.23 9.75 -16.40
N ALA A 45 -9.72 8.55 -16.67
CA ALA A 45 -9.31 7.30 -16.06
C ALA A 45 -7.80 7.24 -15.90
N ILE A 46 -7.32 7.07 -14.66
CA ILE A 46 -5.94 6.64 -14.43
C ILE A 46 -5.85 5.23 -14.98
N ARG A 47 -5.43 5.11 -16.25
CA ARG A 47 -5.17 3.81 -16.86
C ARG A 47 -3.87 3.27 -16.26
N LEU A 48 -4.00 2.20 -15.47
CA LEU A 48 -2.84 1.41 -15.05
C LEU A 48 -2.14 0.87 -16.30
N GLN A 49 -0.90 1.29 -16.51
CA GLN A 49 -0.07 0.84 -17.62
C GLN A 49 0.90 -0.24 -17.13
N LEU A 50 0.81 -1.44 -17.71
CA LEU A 50 1.74 -2.53 -17.44
C LEU A 50 2.93 -2.43 -18.41
N TYR A 51 4.08 -2.02 -17.89
CA TYR A 51 5.35 -2.01 -18.62
C TYR A 51 6.14 -3.30 -18.36
N SER A 52 6.62 -3.95 -19.43
CA SER A 52 7.51 -5.12 -19.37
C SER A 52 8.72 -4.80 -20.23
N HIS A 53 9.85 -4.45 -19.60
CA HIS A 53 11.03 -3.93 -20.31
C HIS A 53 11.88 -5.03 -20.98
N HIS A 54 11.71 -6.27 -20.55
CA HIS A 54 12.24 -7.47 -21.20
C HIS A 54 11.08 -8.44 -21.47
N HIS A 55 11.27 -9.37 -22.43
CA HIS A 55 10.33 -10.46 -22.76
C HIS A 55 9.50 -10.84 -21.54
N SER A 56 8.18 -10.75 -21.63
CA SER A 56 7.30 -10.98 -20.48
C SER A 56 7.72 -12.28 -19.79
N PRO A 57 8.15 -12.24 -18.52
CA PRO A 57 8.75 -13.40 -17.89
C PRO A 57 7.77 -14.55 -17.98
N VAL A 58 8.22 -15.64 -18.61
CA VAL A 58 7.43 -16.86 -18.73
C VAL A 58 7.42 -17.50 -17.35
N ILE A 59 6.25 -17.52 -16.69
CA ILE A 59 6.12 -18.09 -15.33
C ILE A 59 6.34 -19.60 -15.39
N ASN A 60 5.91 -20.22 -16.50
CA ASN A 60 5.95 -21.64 -16.70
C ASN A 60 6.49 -21.96 -18.10
N THR A 61 7.70 -22.52 -18.17
CA THR A 61 8.36 -22.92 -19.41
C THR A 61 7.57 -23.96 -20.20
N LEU A 62 6.66 -24.70 -19.55
CA LEU A 62 5.80 -25.71 -20.19
C LEU A 62 4.53 -25.10 -20.81
N SER A 63 3.90 -24.10 -20.18
CA SER A 63 2.66 -23.49 -20.70
C SER A 63 2.89 -22.22 -21.53
N LYS A 64 4.11 -21.66 -21.52
CA LYS A 64 4.46 -20.36 -22.14
C LYS A 64 3.57 -19.20 -21.66
N GLU A 65 2.88 -19.35 -20.53
CA GLU A 65 2.06 -18.28 -19.98
C GLU A 65 2.94 -17.19 -19.36
N SER A 66 2.67 -15.97 -19.78
CA SER A 66 3.36 -14.79 -19.28
C SER A 66 2.70 -14.27 -18.00
N ILE A 67 3.48 -13.59 -17.14
CA ILE A 67 2.91 -12.85 -16.00
C ILE A 67 1.76 -11.94 -16.47
N ARG A 68 1.90 -11.30 -17.63
CA ARG A 68 0.88 -10.42 -18.21
C ARG A 68 -0.43 -11.15 -18.49
N SER A 69 -0.40 -12.34 -19.10
CA SER A 69 -1.61 -13.10 -19.41
C SER A 69 -2.33 -13.57 -18.15
N VAL A 70 -1.56 -14.00 -17.14
CA VAL A 70 -2.14 -14.37 -15.83
C VAL A 70 -2.81 -13.17 -15.16
N LEU A 71 -2.15 -12.01 -15.16
CA LEU A 71 -2.71 -10.77 -14.59
C LEU A 71 -3.96 -10.30 -15.33
N ILE A 72 -4.00 -10.39 -16.67
CA ILE A 72 -5.19 -10.02 -17.44
C ILE A 72 -6.37 -10.94 -17.09
N ASN A 73 -6.13 -12.25 -16.99
CA ASN A 73 -7.18 -13.23 -16.74
C ASN A 73 -7.71 -13.19 -15.31
N HIS A 74 -6.83 -13.01 -14.31
CA HIS A 74 -7.19 -13.11 -12.90
C HIS A 74 -7.45 -11.74 -12.24
N CYS A 75 -6.95 -10.65 -12.83
CA CYS A 75 -7.06 -9.30 -12.27
C CYS A 75 -7.63 -8.31 -13.31
N PRO A 76 -8.91 -8.45 -13.73
CA PRO A 76 -9.52 -7.59 -14.75
C PRO A 76 -9.60 -6.11 -14.31
N SER A 77 -9.57 -5.85 -13.00
CA SER A 77 -9.50 -4.53 -12.40
C SER A 77 -8.20 -3.76 -12.68
N LEU A 78 -7.14 -4.46 -13.09
CA LEU A 78 -5.84 -3.85 -13.41
C LEU A 78 -5.66 -3.55 -14.90
N LEU A 79 -6.23 -4.36 -15.82
CA LEU A 79 -5.83 -4.36 -17.24
C LEU A 79 -6.97 -4.45 -18.28
N GLY A 80 -8.23 -4.66 -17.87
CA GLY A 80 -9.37 -4.78 -18.79
C GLY A 80 -10.07 -3.46 -19.14
N PRO A 81 -11.11 -3.47 -19.99
CA PRO A 81 -11.98 -2.29 -20.20
C PRO A 81 -12.68 -1.83 -18.91
N SER A 82 -12.75 -2.72 -17.90
CA SER A 82 -13.23 -2.46 -16.55
C SER A 82 -12.15 -1.93 -15.59
N ALA A 83 -10.90 -1.75 -16.04
CA ALA A 83 -9.80 -1.21 -15.23
C ALA A 83 -9.93 0.31 -15.07
N ASN A 84 -11.01 0.71 -14.40
CA ASN A 84 -11.32 2.09 -14.10
C ASN A 84 -11.09 2.32 -12.61
N PHE A 85 -9.95 2.91 -12.25
CA PHE A 85 -9.71 3.33 -10.89
C PHE A 85 -10.37 4.69 -10.67
N SER A 86 -11.58 4.70 -10.10
CA SER A 86 -12.22 5.92 -9.62
C SER A 86 -11.80 6.16 -8.17
N PRO A 87 -11.10 7.27 -7.87
CA PRO A 87 -10.93 7.73 -6.50
C PRO A 87 -12.27 7.74 -5.78
N THR A 88 -12.33 7.33 -4.51
CA THR A 88 -13.46 7.70 -3.66
C THR A 88 -13.54 9.24 -3.71
N PRO A 89 -14.69 9.85 -4.11
CA PRO A 89 -14.78 11.28 -4.42
C PRO A 89 -14.50 12.25 -3.28
N TRP A 90 -14.07 11.78 -2.10
CA TRP A 90 -13.74 12.59 -0.93
C TRP A 90 -12.32 12.30 -0.40
N LEU A 91 -11.59 11.37 -1.03
CA LEU A 91 -10.31 10.83 -0.59
C LEU A 91 -9.20 11.19 -1.59
N PHE A 92 -9.08 12.49 -1.86
CA PHE A 92 -8.31 13.06 -2.96
C PHE A 92 -6.80 12.98 -2.79
N ARG A 93 -6.29 12.76 -1.56
CA ARG A 93 -4.84 12.68 -1.31
C ARG A 93 -4.40 11.21 -1.18
N PRO A 94 -3.24 10.83 -1.76
CA PRO A 94 -2.66 9.49 -1.57
C PRO A 94 -2.55 9.10 -0.09
N SER A 95 -2.20 10.06 0.77
CA SER A 95 -2.14 9.88 2.23
C SER A 95 -3.51 9.57 2.87
N THR A 96 -4.59 10.18 2.40
CA THR A 96 -5.95 9.93 2.92
C THR A 96 -6.51 8.55 2.54
N ARG A 97 -6.03 7.95 1.45
CA ARG A 97 -6.41 6.58 1.03
C ARG A 97 -5.84 5.50 1.94
N LEU A 98 -4.65 5.72 2.47
CA LEU A 98 -4.02 4.85 3.46
C LEU A 98 -4.79 4.84 4.79
N LEU A 99 -5.50 5.92 5.12
CA LEU A 99 -6.31 6.03 6.34
C LEU A 99 -7.62 5.25 6.25
N ALA A 100 -8.26 5.18 5.07
CA ALA A 100 -9.54 4.46 4.91
C ALA A 100 -9.41 2.94 4.98
N THR A 101 -8.23 2.38 4.70
CA THR A 101 -7.97 0.94 4.87
C THR A 101 -7.88 0.51 6.34
N SER A 102 -7.88 1.46 7.30
CA SER A 102 -7.74 1.19 8.75
C SER A 102 -8.85 0.34 9.38
N GLN A 103 -9.97 0.10 8.68
CA GLN A 103 -11.12 -0.62 9.24
C GLN A 103 -10.99 -2.16 9.26
N ARG A 104 -9.92 -2.75 8.70
CA ARG A 104 -9.71 -4.21 8.75
C ARG A 104 -8.75 -4.60 9.89
N SER A 105 -9.34 -4.81 11.06
CA SER A 105 -8.66 -5.31 12.25
C SER A 105 -8.41 -6.83 12.14
N ILE A 106 -7.27 -7.23 11.61
CA ILE A 106 -6.78 -8.62 11.72
C ILE A 106 -5.84 -8.70 12.92
N SER A 107 -6.33 -9.18 14.06
CA SER A 107 -5.46 -9.48 15.19
C SER A 107 -4.82 -10.83 14.94
N LEU A 108 -3.56 -10.88 14.50
CA LEU A 108 -2.71 -12.08 14.49
C LEU A 108 -1.26 -11.64 14.34
N SER A 109 -0.47 -11.74 15.41
CA SER A 109 0.98 -11.78 15.28
C SER A 109 1.58 -12.47 16.49
N MET A 110 2.45 -13.46 16.23
CA MET A 110 3.47 -13.86 17.21
C MET A 110 4.71 -13.02 16.93
N ARG A 111 5.26 -12.37 17.96
CA ARG A 111 6.46 -11.56 17.81
C ARG A 111 7.72 -12.38 18.10
N GLY A 112 8.53 -12.61 17.08
CA GLY A 112 9.89 -13.13 17.22
C GLY A 112 10.93 -12.01 17.19
N LYS A 113 12.11 -12.27 17.73
CA LYS A 113 13.25 -11.35 17.64
C LYS A 113 14.39 -12.03 16.88
N CYS A 114 14.91 -11.36 15.87
CA CYS A 114 16.12 -11.78 15.17
C CYS A 114 17.31 -10.97 15.72
N PRO A 115 18.34 -11.63 16.30
CA PRO A 115 19.58 -10.95 16.64
C PRO A 115 20.24 -10.42 15.37
N SER A 116 20.79 -9.21 15.43
CA SER A 116 21.59 -8.65 14.35
C SER A 116 23.07 -8.85 14.64
N ASN A 117 23.82 -9.35 13.66
CA ASN A 117 25.29 -9.50 13.72
C ASN A 117 26.01 -8.16 13.96
N TYR A 118 25.35 -7.03 13.66
CA TYR A 118 25.88 -5.67 13.84
C TYR A 118 25.42 -5.01 15.14
N GLY A 119 24.99 -5.81 16.11
CA GLY A 119 24.32 -5.32 17.32
C GLY A 119 22.86 -4.94 17.05
N GLY A 120 22.04 -5.04 18.09
CA GLY A 120 20.61 -4.74 18.05
C GLY A 120 19.72 -5.94 17.72
N GLN A 121 18.41 -5.70 17.80
CA GLN A 121 17.35 -6.69 17.59
C GLN A 121 16.37 -6.17 16.55
N ILE A 122 15.89 -7.07 15.69
CA ILE A 122 14.81 -6.78 14.72
C ILE A 122 13.59 -7.59 15.13
N ALA A 123 12.43 -6.93 15.21
CA ALA A 123 11.18 -7.58 15.57
C ALA A 123 10.46 -8.11 14.32
N LEU A 124 10.07 -9.38 14.36
CA LEU A 124 9.34 -10.05 13.29
C LEU A 124 7.97 -10.46 13.77
N ASP A 125 6.95 -10.18 12.97
CA ASP A 125 5.57 -10.48 13.27
C ASP A 125 5.05 -11.59 12.33
N PHE A 126 4.76 -12.76 12.90
CA PHE A 126 4.41 -13.98 12.17
C PHE A 126 2.89 -14.17 12.07
N THR A 127 2.39 -14.40 10.85
CA THR A 127 0.97 -14.62 10.57
C THR A 127 0.76 -15.77 9.59
N PRO A 128 -0.13 -16.73 9.88
CA PRO A 128 -0.73 -17.02 11.18
C PRO A 128 0.33 -17.58 12.18
N PRO A 129 0.20 -17.28 13.49
CA PRO A 129 1.23 -17.55 14.50
C PRO A 129 1.50 -19.05 14.68
N ASN A 130 0.46 -19.89 14.57
CA ASN A 130 0.55 -21.33 14.86
C ASN A 130 1.10 -22.16 13.68
N ARG A 131 1.55 -21.52 12.60
CA ARG A 131 1.97 -22.21 11.35
C ARG A 131 3.47 -22.12 11.07
N PHE A 132 4.24 -21.67 12.06
CA PHE A 132 5.70 -21.60 12.01
C PHE A 132 6.39 -22.63 12.92
N THR A 133 5.63 -23.54 13.54
CA THR A 133 6.15 -24.56 14.46
C THR A 133 6.58 -25.85 13.77
N SER A 134 6.07 -26.13 12.56
CA SER A 134 6.42 -27.32 11.78
C SER A 134 7.62 -27.07 10.87
N LYS A 135 8.73 -27.79 11.11
CA LYS A 135 9.95 -27.71 10.29
C LYS A 135 9.83 -28.32 8.89
N ASN A 136 8.76 -29.07 8.61
CA ASN A 136 8.54 -29.76 7.34
C ASN A 136 7.36 -29.20 6.54
N ASP A 137 6.88 -28.00 6.87
CA ASP A 137 5.78 -27.37 6.16
C ASP A 137 6.31 -26.61 4.91
N PRO A 138 5.98 -27.05 3.67
CA PRO A 138 6.42 -26.40 2.44
C PRO A 138 5.58 -25.18 2.04
N THR A 139 4.62 -24.77 2.88
CA THR A 139 3.70 -23.66 2.58
C THR A 139 4.46 -22.35 2.28
N PRO A 140 4.20 -21.63 1.18
CA PRO A 140 4.89 -20.38 0.85
C PRO A 140 4.84 -19.34 1.97
N VAL A 141 5.94 -18.60 2.13
CA VAL A 141 6.07 -17.51 3.11
C VAL A 141 6.30 -16.18 2.39
N LEU A 142 5.45 -15.20 2.67
CA LEU A 142 5.61 -13.82 2.21
C LEU A 142 6.32 -12.96 3.28
N VAL A 143 7.50 -12.43 2.95
CA VAL A 143 8.24 -11.46 3.74
C VAL A 143 7.75 -10.05 3.39
N VAL A 144 7.26 -9.31 4.39
CA VAL A 144 6.72 -7.95 4.19
C VAL A 144 7.65 -6.90 4.79
N LEU A 145 8.05 -5.93 3.97
CA LEU A 145 8.79 -4.74 4.41
C LEU A 145 7.86 -3.52 4.38
N HIS A 146 7.58 -2.95 5.54
CA HIS A 146 6.69 -1.78 5.67
C HIS A 146 7.35 -0.48 5.19
N GLY A 147 6.57 0.61 5.09
CA GLY A 147 7.06 1.94 4.75
C GLY A 147 7.71 2.70 5.91
N LEU A 148 7.97 4.00 5.75
CA LEU A 148 8.56 4.83 6.81
C LEU A 148 7.66 4.82 8.06
N THR A 149 8.25 4.61 9.24
CA THR A 149 7.61 4.62 10.58
C THR A 149 6.45 3.64 10.79
N GLY A 150 6.29 2.64 9.93
CA GLY A 150 5.17 1.70 9.97
C GLY A 150 5.40 0.44 10.81
N GLY A 151 4.71 -0.64 10.43
CA GLY A 151 4.80 -1.93 11.09
C GLY A 151 3.77 -2.94 10.59
N SER A 152 3.69 -4.09 11.24
CA SER A 152 2.65 -5.10 11.02
C SER A 152 1.22 -4.60 11.28
N HIS A 153 1.07 -3.58 12.12
CA HIS A 153 -0.22 -2.99 12.47
C HIS A 153 -0.82 -2.16 11.33
N GLU A 154 -0.02 -1.83 10.32
CA GLU A 154 -0.42 -0.97 9.22
C GLU A 154 -1.55 -1.58 8.36
N SER A 155 -2.47 -0.71 7.98
CA SER A 155 -3.70 -1.10 7.29
C SER A 155 -3.44 -1.69 5.91
N TYR A 156 -2.47 -1.14 5.17
CA TYR A 156 -2.08 -1.61 3.85
C TYR A 156 -1.39 -2.99 3.93
N VAL A 157 -0.55 -3.22 4.94
CA VAL A 157 0.06 -4.53 5.20
C VAL A 157 -1.03 -5.57 5.46
N ARG A 158 -1.93 -5.28 6.41
CA ARG A 158 -3.02 -6.18 6.80
C ARG A 158 -4.00 -6.44 5.65
N SER A 159 -4.23 -5.45 4.79
CA SER A 159 -5.10 -5.60 3.63
C SER A 159 -4.55 -6.58 2.60
N VAL A 160 -3.23 -6.68 2.46
CA VAL A 160 -2.57 -7.71 1.63
C VAL A 160 -2.54 -9.07 2.33
N LEU A 161 -2.24 -9.08 3.63
CA LEU A 161 -2.09 -10.33 4.38
C LEU A 161 -3.41 -11.05 4.66
N SER A 162 -4.55 -10.36 4.81
CA SER A 162 -5.86 -11.00 5.08
C SER A 162 -6.24 -12.04 4.05
N PRO A 163 -6.43 -11.68 2.76
CA PRO A 163 -6.86 -12.64 1.76
C PRO A 163 -5.79 -13.70 1.54
N LEU A 164 -4.51 -13.30 1.56
CA LEU A 164 -3.40 -14.20 1.31
C LEU A 164 -3.32 -15.34 2.35
N THR A 165 -3.51 -15.01 3.63
CA THR A 165 -3.44 -16.01 4.71
C THR A 165 -4.74 -16.78 4.89
N LYS A 166 -5.91 -16.15 4.69
CA LYS A 166 -7.22 -16.78 4.90
C LYS A 166 -7.69 -17.61 3.72
N ASP A 167 -7.57 -17.05 2.51
CA ASP A 167 -8.19 -17.63 1.32
C ASP A 167 -7.21 -18.55 0.59
N TYR A 168 -5.91 -18.24 0.63
CA TYR A 168 -4.86 -19.03 -0.03
C TYR A 168 -4.02 -19.87 0.94
N GLY A 169 -4.20 -19.68 2.25
CA GLY A 169 -3.47 -20.45 3.26
C GLY A 169 -1.97 -20.16 3.32
N TRP A 170 -1.50 -19.03 2.79
CA TRP A 170 -0.08 -18.69 2.86
C TRP A 170 0.34 -18.30 4.28
N ARG A 171 1.65 -18.29 4.49
CA ARG A 171 2.28 -17.74 5.69
C ARG A 171 2.89 -16.39 5.36
N ALA A 172 3.01 -15.53 6.35
CA ALA A 172 3.60 -14.21 6.20
C ALA A 172 4.42 -13.83 7.42
N VAL A 173 5.50 -13.10 7.16
CA VAL A 173 6.38 -12.52 8.18
C VAL A 173 6.51 -11.05 7.88
N THR A 174 5.99 -10.21 8.77
CA THR A 174 6.19 -8.77 8.65
C THR A 174 7.43 -8.36 9.42
N THR A 175 8.36 -7.73 8.71
CA THR A 175 9.54 -7.13 9.30
C THR A 175 9.18 -5.79 9.90
N ASN A 176 9.38 -5.62 11.21
CA ASN A 176 9.36 -4.29 11.82
C ASN A 176 10.79 -3.75 11.85
N PHE A 177 11.03 -2.65 11.15
CA PHE A 177 12.34 -2.01 11.17
C PHE A 177 12.73 -1.55 12.57
N ARG A 178 14.03 -1.35 12.79
CA ARG A 178 14.61 -0.95 14.09
C ARG A 178 13.89 0.29 14.63
N GLY A 179 13.36 0.21 15.85
CA GLY A 179 12.64 1.30 16.51
C GLY A 179 11.18 1.48 16.05
N CYS A 180 10.65 0.61 15.19
CA CYS A 180 9.27 0.69 14.70
C CYS A 180 8.36 -0.35 15.37
N ALA A 181 7.04 -0.13 15.30
CA ALA A 181 6.02 -1.05 15.83
C ALA A 181 6.26 -1.52 17.28
N GLY A 182 6.78 -0.64 18.15
CA GLY A 182 7.11 -0.95 19.54
C GLY A 182 8.35 -1.83 19.74
N SER A 183 9.20 -2.01 18.71
CA SER A 183 10.50 -2.67 18.87
C SER A 183 11.48 -1.75 19.59
N GLU A 184 12.22 -2.27 20.57
CA GLU A 184 13.27 -1.53 21.27
C GLU A 184 14.47 -1.26 20.35
N LEU A 185 14.93 -0.01 20.33
CA LEU A 185 16.15 0.37 19.64
C LEU A 185 17.37 -0.01 20.50
N THR A 186 17.88 -1.20 20.27
CA THR A 186 18.99 -1.80 21.04
C THR A 186 20.37 -1.57 20.42
N SER A 187 20.44 -0.78 19.34
CA SER A 187 21.67 -0.40 18.65
C SER A 187 21.61 1.05 18.20
N GLN A 188 22.76 1.72 18.05
CA GLN A 188 22.85 3.07 17.50
C GLN A 188 22.52 3.15 15.99
N LYS A 189 22.33 2.01 15.32
CA LYS A 189 22.01 1.93 13.89
C LYS A 189 20.50 2.06 13.67
N LEU A 190 20.11 3.05 12.86
CA LEU A 190 18.75 3.24 12.35
C LEU A 190 18.57 2.58 10.97
N TYR A 191 17.31 2.34 10.59
CA TYR A 191 16.97 1.87 9.25
C TYR A 191 16.88 3.04 8.26
N ASN A 192 17.16 2.76 6.98
CA ASN A 192 17.00 3.72 5.89
C ASN A 192 16.71 2.97 4.58
N ALA A 193 16.35 3.70 3.51
CA ALA A 193 15.98 3.12 2.22
C ALA A 193 17.10 2.32 1.53
N GLY A 194 18.37 2.51 1.93
CA GLY A 194 19.54 1.80 1.41
C GLY A 194 20.05 0.67 2.32
N ALA A 195 19.49 0.49 3.51
CA ALA A 195 19.96 -0.48 4.50
C ALA A 195 19.44 -1.89 4.17
N THR A 196 20.27 -2.69 3.50
CA THR A 196 19.94 -4.04 3.03
C THR A 196 20.41 -5.15 3.99
N GLU A 197 21.10 -4.79 5.07
CA GLU A 197 21.64 -5.75 6.05
C GLU A 197 20.54 -6.39 6.89
N ASP A 198 19.51 -5.61 7.26
CA ASP A 198 18.41 -6.13 8.07
C ASP A 198 17.62 -7.20 7.30
N ILE A 199 17.32 -6.99 6.01
CA ILE A 199 16.64 -8.00 5.19
C ILE A 199 17.50 -9.25 4.97
N ARG A 200 18.83 -9.12 4.79
CA ARG A 200 19.74 -10.28 4.72
C ARG A 200 19.64 -11.15 5.96
N LEU A 201 19.71 -10.53 7.14
CA LEU A 201 19.62 -11.22 8.41
C LEU A 201 18.28 -11.92 8.57
N ILE A 202 17.19 -11.28 8.16
CA ILE A 202 15.85 -11.85 8.23
C ILE A 202 15.71 -13.04 7.29
N VAL A 203 16.16 -12.92 6.05
CA VAL A 203 16.12 -14.03 5.08
C VAL A 203 16.94 -15.21 5.61
N GLN A 204 18.15 -14.95 6.13
CA GLN A 204 18.99 -15.97 6.73
C GLN A 204 18.34 -16.61 7.97
N TYR A 205 17.70 -15.82 8.83
CA TYR A 205 16.97 -16.34 9.97
C TYR A 205 15.80 -17.23 9.52
N LEU A 206 15.02 -16.79 8.54
CA LEU A 206 13.90 -17.55 7.98
C LEU A 206 14.36 -18.88 7.37
N THR A 207 15.48 -18.91 6.64
CA THR A 207 16.01 -20.17 6.08
C THR A 207 16.49 -21.13 7.16
N THR A 208 16.86 -20.65 8.36
CA THR A 208 17.24 -21.53 9.47
C THR A 208 16.05 -22.13 10.23
N ILE A 209 14.93 -21.42 10.31
CA ILE A 209 13.76 -21.88 11.06
C ILE A 209 12.73 -22.61 10.19
N LEU A 210 12.74 -22.38 8.87
CA LEU A 210 11.78 -22.96 7.92
C LEU A 210 12.34 -24.21 7.22
N SER A 211 11.44 -24.99 6.60
CA SER A 211 11.84 -26.09 5.73
C SER A 211 12.64 -25.57 4.53
N PRO A 212 13.71 -26.25 4.07
CA PRO A 212 14.42 -25.92 2.83
C PRO A 212 13.52 -25.91 1.58
N LEU A 213 12.38 -26.62 1.63
CA LEU A 213 11.40 -26.68 0.56
C LEU A 213 10.43 -25.48 0.55
N THR A 214 10.50 -24.60 1.55
CA THR A 214 9.59 -23.46 1.68
C THR A 214 9.99 -22.35 0.70
N PRO A 215 9.15 -22.00 -0.28
CA PRO A 215 9.45 -20.87 -1.16
C PRO A 215 9.24 -19.55 -0.40
N LEU A 216 10.27 -18.69 -0.45
CA LEU A 216 10.23 -17.34 0.09
C LEU A 216 9.85 -16.33 -0.99
N HIS A 217 8.85 -15.52 -0.71
CA HIS A 217 8.42 -14.40 -1.54
C HIS A 217 8.53 -13.12 -0.74
N ALA A 218 8.65 -11.96 -1.39
CA ALA A 218 8.71 -10.69 -0.67
C ALA A 218 7.83 -9.60 -1.27
N ILE A 219 7.38 -8.68 -0.41
CA ILE A 219 6.73 -7.45 -0.81
C ILE A 219 7.28 -6.28 0.00
N GLY A 220 7.61 -5.18 -0.68
CA GLY A 220 8.08 -3.95 -0.06
C GLY A 220 7.16 -2.79 -0.39
N PHE A 221 6.92 -1.91 0.59
CA PHE A 221 6.11 -0.70 0.44
C PHE A 221 6.95 0.55 0.69
N SER A 222 6.89 1.53 -0.21
CA SER A 222 7.59 2.81 -0.10
C SER A 222 9.06 2.61 0.31
N LEU A 223 9.51 3.11 1.47
CA LEU A 223 10.87 2.88 1.96
C LEU A 223 11.30 1.40 1.93
N GLY A 224 10.41 0.47 2.31
CA GLY A 224 10.69 -0.96 2.26
C GLY A 224 10.82 -1.52 0.84
N ALA A 225 10.17 -0.89 -0.14
CA ALA A 225 10.31 -1.25 -1.54
C ALA A 225 11.71 -0.92 -2.08
N ASN A 226 12.26 0.26 -1.75
CA ASN A 226 13.65 0.61 -2.06
C ASN A 226 14.65 -0.36 -1.43
N VAL A 227 14.46 -0.71 -0.15
CA VAL A 227 15.30 -1.71 0.54
C VAL A 227 15.26 -3.05 -0.18
N LEU A 228 14.06 -3.52 -0.54
CA LEU A 228 13.87 -4.78 -1.26
C LEU A 228 14.52 -4.76 -2.64
N ALA A 229 14.32 -3.70 -3.42
CA ALA A 229 14.88 -3.56 -4.74
C ALA A 229 16.42 -3.54 -4.71
N LYS A 230 17.01 -2.80 -3.77
CA LYS A 230 18.46 -2.77 -3.58
C LYS A 230 18.99 -4.13 -3.14
N TYR A 231 18.33 -4.80 -2.20
CA TYR A 231 18.73 -6.14 -1.76
C TYR A 231 18.75 -7.13 -2.93
N LEU A 232 17.68 -7.17 -3.74
CA LEU A 232 17.62 -8.07 -4.90
C LEU A 232 18.70 -7.74 -5.94
N GLY A 233 19.01 -6.45 -6.15
CA GLY A 233 20.10 -6.03 -7.03
C GLY A 233 21.49 -6.41 -6.51
N GLU A 234 21.71 -6.40 -5.19
CA GLU A 234 22.99 -6.75 -4.57
C GLU A 234 23.21 -8.27 -4.48
N GLU A 235 22.16 -9.03 -4.22
CA GLU A 235 22.23 -10.49 -4.15
C GLU A 235 22.24 -11.15 -5.54
N ALA A 236 21.53 -10.57 -6.52
CA ALA A 236 21.36 -11.09 -7.86
C ALA A 236 20.98 -12.59 -7.84
N ASP A 237 21.77 -13.46 -8.49
CA ASP A 237 21.52 -14.90 -8.58
C ASP A 237 21.64 -15.63 -7.22
N ARG A 238 22.15 -14.97 -6.18
CA ARG A 238 22.25 -15.53 -4.81
C ARG A 238 21.01 -15.26 -3.97
N ALA A 239 20.05 -14.48 -4.48
CA ALA A 239 18.84 -14.15 -3.75
C ALA A 239 18.00 -15.42 -3.48
N VAL A 240 17.75 -15.70 -2.20
CA VAL A 240 16.88 -16.81 -1.78
C VAL A 240 15.40 -16.51 -2.07
N ILE A 241 15.05 -15.23 -2.20
CA ILE A 241 13.69 -14.78 -2.50
C ILE A 241 13.35 -15.14 -3.94
N ARG A 242 12.35 -16.01 -4.11
CA ARG A 242 11.94 -16.56 -5.42
C ARG A 242 11.16 -15.57 -6.28
N SER A 243 10.36 -14.72 -5.65
CA SER A 243 9.73 -13.59 -6.34
C SER A 243 9.47 -12.43 -5.38
N ALA A 244 9.42 -11.23 -5.94
CA ALA A 244 9.26 -10.01 -5.17
C ALA A 244 8.30 -9.02 -5.83
N VAL A 245 7.57 -8.27 -5.01
CA VAL A 245 6.70 -7.17 -5.43
C VAL A 245 7.16 -5.88 -4.77
N VAL A 246 7.39 -4.85 -5.57
CA VAL A 246 7.88 -3.54 -5.10
C VAL A 246 6.75 -2.52 -5.32
N VAL A 247 6.23 -1.94 -4.24
CA VAL A 247 5.13 -0.98 -4.26
C VAL A 247 5.65 0.40 -3.85
N GLU A 248 6.00 1.23 -4.83
CA GLU A 248 6.48 2.60 -4.62
C GLU A 248 5.39 3.62 -4.99
N PRO A 249 5.14 4.64 -4.16
CA PRO A 249 4.23 5.73 -4.50
C PRO A 249 4.85 6.81 -5.40
N TRP A 250 6.10 6.67 -5.87
CA TRP A 250 6.73 7.68 -6.73
C TRP A 250 6.64 7.31 -8.21
N PRO A 251 5.97 8.13 -9.06
CA PRO A 251 6.10 7.96 -10.50
C PRO A 251 7.52 8.35 -10.89
N ARG A 252 8.27 7.44 -11.53
CA ARG A 252 9.29 7.91 -12.47
C ARG A 252 8.54 8.75 -13.51
N THR A 253 8.68 10.06 -13.44
CA THR A 253 8.58 10.89 -14.64
C THR A 253 9.75 10.46 -15.52
N SER A 254 9.55 9.39 -16.29
CA SER A 254 10.50 8.96 -17.30
C SER A 254 10.50 9.98 -18.43
N GLY A 255 11.68 10.53 -18.71
CA GLY A 255 12.15 10.94 -20.05
C GLY A 255 11.31 11.95 -20.79
#